data_AF-A0A2G9RRT4-F1
#
_entry.id   AF-A0A2G9RRT4-F1
#
_cell.length_a   1.000
_cell.length_b   1.000
_cell.length_c   1.000
_cell.angle_alpha   90.00
_cell.angle_beta   90.00
_cell.angle_gamma   90.00
#
_symmetry.space_group_name_H-M   'P 1'
#
loop_
_entity.id
_entity.type
_entity.pdbx_description
1 polymer ?
#
loop_
_entity_poly.entity_id
_entity_poly.type
_entity_poly.pdbx_seq_one_letter_code
_entity_poly.pdbx_strand_id
1 'polypeptide(L)'
;VIDGTLCGPESLSVCVQGQCIKAGCDHVLHSSKKLDNCAVCGGDGSSCRKISEFFNKTTYGYSDVVTIPAGATNIDVKQRSPRGIVYDGNYLAIKRADGSYLLNGDLLVSSIEQDVHLRGTVLLYSGSNTRIERLQSFHPLPEPLTIQILRVASEKVPPKIKYTFFVPKNLPYERQKAKDKVSHHSLRPLLTAQWVFGDWSPCSKSCGSGWKRRTVECRNKEGGGSGQCPPELKPENIQACGDLPCPMWRANGWSHCSQSCGEGMRTQRISCMDYTGKEIENDKCDPKKLPAASVTPCKLEEC
;
A
#
# COMPACT_ATOMS: atom_id res chain seq x y z
N VAL A 1 21.41 -20.00 4.96
CA VAL A 1 20.66 -19.73 3.72
C VAL A 1 20.64 -21.02 2.92
N ILE A 2 19.49 -21.40 2.36
CA ILE A 2 19.38 -22.64 1.57
C ILE A 2 19.79 -22.37 0.12
N ASP A 3 20.41 -23.36 -0.52
CA ASP A 3 20.71 -23.31 -1.94
C ASP A 3 19.42 -23.08 -2.73
N GLY A 4 19.43 -22.15 -3.69
CA GLY A 4 18.23 -21.73 -4.42
C GLY A 4 17.61 -20.41 -3.93
N THR A 5 18.01 -19.88 -2.78
CA THR A 5 17.51 -18.56 -2.30
C THR A 5 18.05 -17.42 -3.17
N LEU A 6 17.20 -16.48 -3.61
CA LEU A 6 17.65 -15.29 -4.34
C LEU A 6 18.51 -14.39 -3.44
N CYS A 7 19.58 -13.83 -3.99
CA CYS A 7 20.49 -12.96 -3.23
C CYS A 7 19.96 -11.53 -3.02
N GLY A 8 18.92 -11.15 -3.74
CA GLY A 8 18.29 -9.84 -3.63
C GLY A 8 16.93 -9.83 -4.32
N PRO A 9 16.03 -8.91 -3.93
CA PRO A 9 14.64 -8.89 -4.36
C PRO A 9 14.46 -8.75 -5.88
N GLU A 10 15.37 -8.05 -6.56
CA GLU A 10 15.36 -7.86 -8.03
C GLU A 10 16.56 -8.57 -8.71
N SER A 11 17.28 -9.43 -7.98
CA SER A 11 18.43 -10.15 -8.52
C SER A 11 18.03 -11.52 -9.04
N LEU A 12 18.49 -11.88 -10.22
CA LEU A 12 18.45 -13.27 -10.71
C LEU A 12 19.56 -14.13 -10.10
N SER A 13 20.43 -13.55 -9.26
CA SER A 13 21.49 -14.31 -8.60
C SER A 13 20.92 -15.17 -7.49
N VAL A 14 21.44 -16.38 -7.39
CA VAL A 14 20.98 -17.43 -6.48
C VAL A 14 22.12 -17.81 -5.53
N CYS A 15 21.79 -18.05 -4.28
CA CYS A 15 22.72 -18.57 -3.29
C CYS A 15 23.00 -20.05 -3.57
N VAL A 16 24.29 -20.39 -3.71
CA VAL A 16 24.79 -21.76 -3.87
C VAL A 16 25.98 -21.91 -2.93
N GLN A 17 25.88 -22.81 -1.96
CA GLN A 17 26.91 -23.04 -0.94
C GLN A 17 27.33 -21.77 -0.19
N GLY A 18 26.36 -20.89 0.10
CA GLY A 18 26.62 -19.62 0.79
C GLY A 18 27.24 -18.52 -0.07
N GLN A 19 27.52 -18.77 -1.34
CA GLN A 19 27.99 -17.77 -2.30
C GLN A 19 26.85 -17.34 -3.22
N CYS A 20 26.83 -16.05 -3.55
CA CYS A 20 25.86 -15.52 -4.50
C CYS A 20 26.36 -15.72 -5.94
N ILE A 21 25.76 -16.65 -6.67
CA ILE A 21 26.12 -16.96 -8.05
C ILE A 21 25.11 -16.34 -9.00
N LYS A 22 25.59 -15.64 -10.02
CA LYS A 22 24.76 -15.02 -11.04
C LYS A 22 24.10 -16.09 -11.93
N ALA A 23 22.78 -16.09 -11.99
CA ALA A 23 22.01 -16.87 -12.96
C ALA A 23 21.51 -15.97 -14.10
N GLY A 24 21.30 -16.59 -15.27
CA GLY A 24 20.55 -15.97 -16.35
C GLY A 24 19.05 -15.94 -16.06
N CYS A 25 18.30 -15.21 -16.89
CA CYS A 25 16.84 -15.15 -16.78
C CYS A 25 16.12 -16.48 -17.10
N ASP A 26 16.85 -17.46 -17.60
CA ASP A 26 16.44 -18.83 -17.86
C ASP A 26 16.68 -19.75 -16.64
N HIS A 27 17.05 -19.18 -15.49
CA HIS A 27 17.36 -19.88 -14.25
C HIS A 27 18.56 -20.83 -14.33
N VAL A 28 19.44 -20.61 -15.33
CA VAL A 28 20.69 -21.38 -15.50
C VAL A 28 21.86 -20.58 -14.91
N LEU A 29 22.63 -21.21 -14.02
CA LEU A 29 23.86 -20.62 -13.45
C LEU A 29 24.88 -20.34 -14.56
N HIS A 30 25.55 -19.19 -14.48
CA HIS A 30 26.49 -18.72 -15.50
C HIS A 30 25.91 -18.49 -16.91
N SER A 31 24.59 -18.58 -17.09
CA SER A 31 23.95 -18.16 -18.32
C SER A 31 24.10 -16.65 -18.54
N SER A 32 24.41 -16.27 -19.78
CA SER A 32 24.54 -14.87 -20.19
C SER A 32 23.19 -14.26 -20.62
N LYS A 33 22.10 -15.05 -20.64
CA LYS A 33 20.78 -14.56 -21.03
C LYS A 33 20.24 -13.56 -20.02
N LYS A 34 19.70 -12.46 -20.54
CA LYS A 34 19.12 -11.36 -19.77
C LYS A 34 17.68 -11.13 -20.18
N LEU A 35 16.90 -10.59 -19.26
CA LEU A 35 15.60 -10.02 -19.59
C LEU A 35 15.81 -8.83 -20.53
N ASP A 36 14.96 -8.71 -21.54
CA ASP A 36 14.83 -7.47 -22.31
C ASP A 36 14.02 -6.42 -21.52
N ASN A 37 13.78 -5.25 -22.14
CA ASN A 37 12.99 -4.19 -21.50
C ASN A 37 11.51 -4.55 -21.28
N CYS A 38 11.03 -5.60 -21.94
CA CYS A 38 9.68 -6.13 -21.84
C CYS A 38 9.57 -7.26 -20.81
N ALA A 39 10.63 -7.50 -20.03
CA ALA A 39 10.77 -8.61 -19.10
C ALA A 39 10.65 -10.00 -19.77
N VAL A 40 11.07 -10.13 -21.03
CA VAL A 40 11.16 -11.40 -21.76
C VAL A 40 12.61 -11.90 -21.76
N CYS A 41 12.81 -13.15 -21.32
CA CYS A 41 14.16 -13.73 -21.27
C CYS A 41 14.72 -14.00 -22.67
N GLY A 42 15.84 -13.37 -23.02
CA GLY A 42 16.40 -13.44 -24.37
C GLY A 42 15.53 -12.76 -25.43
N GLY A 43 14.59 -11.90 -25.01
CA GLY A 43 13.75 -11.14 -25.92
C GLY A 43 14.52 -10.08 -26.69
N ASP A 44 13.92 -9.60 -27.76
CA ASP A 44 14.44 -8.56 -28.65
C ASP A 44 13.87 -7.15 -28.36
N GLY A 45 13.02 -7.03 -27.32
CA GLY A 45 12.34 -5.78 -26.96
C GLY A 45 11.15 -5.43 -27.84
N SER A 46 10.69 -6.33 -28.72
CA SER A 46 9.61 -6.04 -29.68
C SER A 46 8.19 -6.26 -29.12
N SER A 47 8.03 -6.95 -28.00
CA SER A 47 6.72 -7.33 -27.41
C SER A 47 6.03 -6.21 -26.63
N CYS A 48 6.77 -5.13 -26.33
CA CYS A 48 6.27 -3.99 -25.59
C CYS A 48 6.57 -2.67 -26.33
N ARG A 49 5.97 -1.58 -25.83
CA ARG A 49 6.22 -0.21 -26.31
C ARG A 49 6.78 0.64 -25.17
N LYS A 50 7.75 1.48 -25.50
CA LYS A 50 8.33 2.44 -24.56
C LYS A 50 7.41 3.65 -24.38
N ILE A 51 7.15 4.00 -23.12
CA ILE A 51 6.57 5.27 -22.70
C ILE A 51 7.67 6.06 -22.02
N SER A 52 7.86 7.33 -22.41
CA SER A 52 8.88 8.20 -21.83
C SER A 52 8.43 9.64 -21.97
N GLU A 53 8.18 10.31 -20.84
CA GLU A 53 7.73 11.69 -20.84
C GLU A 53 8.36 12.49 -19.71
N PHE A 54 8.08 13.80 -19.71
CA PHE A 54 8.51 14.74 -18.70
C PHE A 54 7.29 15.36 -18.02
N PHE A 55 7.43 15.63 -16.73
CA PHE A 55 6.39 16.24 -15.93
C PHE A 55 6.97 17.37 -15.08
N ASN A 56 6.30 18.52 -15.12
CA ASN A 56 6.73 19.76 -14.46
C ASN A 56 5.59 20.58 -13.85
N LYS A 57 4.37 20.02 -13.79
CA LYS A 57 3.17 20.73 -13.33
C LYS A 57 2.81 20.29 -11.93
N THR A 58 2.76 21.20 -10.96
CA THR A 58 2.36 20.84 -9.59
C THR A 58 1.44 21.85 -8.99
N THR A 59 0.51 21.36 -8.18
CA THR A 59 -0.15 22.14 -7.14
C THR A 59 0.51 21.88 -5.80
N TYR A 60 0.20 22.70 -4.80
CA TYR A 60 0.51 22.36 -3.42
C TYR A 60 -0.15 21.01 -3.05
N GLY A 61 0.54 20.18 -2.27
CA GLY A 61 0.10 18.81 -1.97
C GLY A 61 0.43 17.82 -3.09
N TYR A 62 -0.41 16.81 -3.28
CA TYR A 62 -0.18 15.73 -4.23
C TYR A 62 -0.67 16.12 -5.64
N SER A 63 0.15 15.84 -6.65
CA SER A 63 -0.21 15.93 -8.06
C SER A 63 0.09 14.62 -8.78
N ASP A 64 -0.87 14.13 -9.57
CA ASP A 64 -0.69 12.91 -10.37
C ASP A 64 0.30 13.16 -11.51
N VAL A 65 1.38 12.37 -11.53
CA VAL A 65 2.42 12.42 -12.57
C VAL A 65 2.04 11.49 -13.72
N VAL A 66 1.78 10.22 -13.40
CA VAL A 66 1.41 9.17 -14.36
C VAL A 66 0.79 7.98 -13.63
N THR A 67 -0.19 7.34 -14.26
CA THR A 67 -0.68 6.02 -13.84
C THR A 67 -0.04 4.96 -14.71
N ILE A 68 0.81 4.13 -14.11
CA ILE A 68 1.51 3.02 -14.77
C ILE A 68 0.62 1.78 -14.68
N PRO A 69 0.23 1.15 -15.80
CA PRO A 69 -0.69 0.02 -15.80
C PRO A 69 -0.04 -1.26 -15.25
N ALA A 70 -0.87 -2.20 -14.80
CA ALA A 70 -0.44 -3.56 -14.55
C ALA A 70 0.22 -4.17 -15.79
N GLY A 71 1.23 -5.03 -15.59
CA GLY A 71 2.03 -5.63 -16.65
C GLY A 71 3.12 -4.73 -17.22
N ALA A 72 3.20 -3.44 -16.82
CA ALA A 72 4.29 -2.57 -17.23
C ALA A 72 5.62 -3.00 -16.58
N THR A 73 6.71 -2.88 -17.33
CA THR A 73 8.05 -3.33 -16.94
C THR A 73 9.08 -2.22 -17.05
N ASN A 74 10.26 -2.45 -16.45
CA ASN A 74 11.43 -1.57 -16.52
C ASN A 74 11.06 -0.09 -16.26
N ILE A 75 10.39 0.11 -15.14
CA ILE A 75 9.92 1.40 -14.65
C ILE A 75 11.11 2.16 -14.10
N ASP A 76 11.22 3.42 -14.51
CA ASP A 76 12.26 4.35 -14.08
C ASP A 76 11.67 5.75 -13.99
N VAL A 77 11.45 6.25 -12.77
CA VAL A 77 10.96 7.60 -12.48
C VAL A 77 12.05 8.36 -11.75
N LYS A 78 12.42 9.55 -12.26
CA LYS A 78 13.44 10.41 -11.66
C LYS A 78 12.88 11.79 -11.44
N GLN A 79 12.81 12.20 -10.20
CA GLN A 79 12.70 13.59 -9.80
C GLN A 79 14.15 14.12 -9.66
N ARG A 80 14.40 15.35 -10.13
CA ARG A 80 15.73 15.97 -10.01
C ARG A 80 15.64 17.34 -9.38
N SER A 81 16.33 17.49 -8.25
CA SER A 81 16.46 18.77 -7.58
C SER A 81 17.34 19.75 -8.37
N PRO A 82 17.04 21.06 -8.30
CA PRO A 82 17.89 22.10 -8.85
C PRO A 82 19.34 22.01 -8.33
N ARG A 83 20.29 22.54 -9.09
CA ARG A 83 21.69 22.54 -8.65
C ARG A 83 21.82 23.38 -7.37
N GLY A 84 22.46 22.85 -6.34
CA GLY A 84 22.68 23.55 -5.08
C GLY A 84 21.52 23.51 -4.09
N ILE A 85 20.39 22.89 -4.44
CA ILE A 85 19.24 22.71 -3.55
C ILE A 85 19.16 21.24 -3.17
N VAL A 86 19.35 20.95 -1.87
CA VAL A 86 19.27 19.60 -1.30
C VAL A 86 17.81 19.23 -0.99
N TYR A 87 17.01 20.20 -0.53
CA TYR A 87 15.60 20.03 -0.23
C TYR A 87 14.78 21.01 -1.07
N ASP A 88 14.27 20.55 -2.21
CA ASP A 88 13.46 21.38 -3.09
C ASP A 88 11.95 21.35 -2.75
N GLY A 89 11.59 20.56 -1.73
CA GLY A 89 10.22 20.40 -1.26
C GLY A 89 9.30 19.63 -2.20
N ASN A 90 9.84 18.87 -3.15
CA ASN A 90 9.10 17.99 -4.05
C ASN A 90 9.58 16.54 -3.86
N TYR A 91 8.66 15.66 -3.49
CA TYR A 91 8.96 14.26 -3.16
C TYR A 91 8.08 13.29 -3.94
N LEU A 92 8.66 12.25 -4.53
CA LEU A 92 7.91 11.19 -5.21
C LEU A 92 7.04 10.43 -4.21
N ALA A 93 5.82 10.10 -4.63
CA ALA A 93 4.90 9.27 -3.88
C ALA A 93 4.27 8.22 -4.79
N ILE A 94 3.84 7.10 -4.19
CA ILE A 94 3.18 6.00 -4.91
C ILE A 94 1.82 5.78 -4.28
N LYS A 95 0.78 5.96 -5.08
CA LYS A 95 -0.60 5.73 -4.70
C LYS A 95 -1.17 4.54 -5.46
N ARG A 96 -1.84 3.64 -4.75
CA ARG A 96 -2.54 2.49 -5.32
C ARG A 96 -3.92 2.91 -5.84
N ALA A 97 -4.53 2.04 -6.65
CA ALA A 97 -5.88 2.26 -7.16
C ALA A 97 -6.94 2.37 -6.05
N ASP A 98 -6.73 1.72 -4.91
CA ASP A 98 -7.62 1.80 -3.73
C ASP A 98 -7.48 3.10 -2.93
N GLY A 99 -6.54 3.97 -3.32
CA GLY A 99 -6.28 5.25 -2.70
C GLY A 99 -5.22 5.24 -1.60
N SER A 100 -4.78 4.06 -1.15
CA SER A 100 -3.70 3.93 -0.17
C SER A 100 -2.34 4.25 -0.78
N TYR A 101 -1.38 4.63 0.07
CA TYR A 101 -0.03 4.95 -0.35
C TYR A 101 0.93 3.80 -0.02
N LEU A 102 1.76 3.45 -1.00
CA LEU A 102 2.91 2.56 -0.80
C LEU A 102 4.18 3.34 -0.43
N LEU A 103 4.24 4.61 -0.81
CA LEU A 103 5.36 5.49 -0.57
C LEU A 103 4.88 6.93 -0.39
N ASN A 104 5.44 7.59 0.62
CA ASN A 104 5.29 9.02 0.89
C ASN A 104 3.83 9.51 0.92
N GLY A 105 2.95 8.76 1.60
CA GLY A 105 1.56 9.13 1.87
C GLY A 105 1.42 10.02 3.12
N ASP A 106 0.23 10.60 3.31
CA ASP A 106 -0.12 11.38 4.50
C ASP A 106 0.86 12.51 4.86
N LEU A 107 1.50 13.10 3.84
CA LEU A 107 2.55 14.13 3.95
C LEU A 107 3.84 13.67 4.67
N LEU A 108 3.99 12.37 4.92
CA LEU A 108 5.21 11.79 5.48
C LEU A 108 6.17 11.46 4.33
N VAL A 109 7.45 11.85 4.49
CA VAL A 109 8.47 11.70 3.45
C VAL A 109 9.60 10.82 3.95
N SER A 110 9.91 9.77 3.18
CA SER A 110 11.06 8.91 3.42
C SER A 110 12.34 9.51 2.84
N SER A 111 13.31 9.76 3.70
CA SER A 111 14.61 10.31 3.32
C SER A 111 15.66 9.25 2.95
N ILE A 112 15.35 7.97 3.19
CA ILE A 112 16.27 6.85 3.06
C ILE A 112 15.89 5.92 1.90
N GLU A 113 16.89 5.18 1.41
CA GLU A 113 16.68 4.12 0.44
C GLU A 113 15.84 2.99 1.05
N GLN A 114 14.85 2.49 0.31
CA GLN A 114 14.00 1.39 0.75
C GLN A 114 13.40 0.60 -0.42
N ASP A 115 13.05 -0.65 -0.10
CA ASP A 115 12.37 -1.58 -0.98
C ASP A 115 10.84 -1.47 -0.78
N VAL A 116 10.15 -0.92 -1.76
CA VAL A 116 8.69 -0.79 -1.74
C VAL A 116 8.07 -2.06 -2.30
N HIS A 117 7.50 -2.88 -1.42
CA HIS A 117 6.97 -4.19 -1.77
C HIS A 117 5.54 -4.11 -2.30
N LEU A 118 5.28 -4.75 -3.44
CA LEU A 118 3.97 -4.84 -4.07
C LEU A 118 3.72 -6.23 -4.64
N ARG A 119 3.00 -7.08 -3.89
CA ARG A 119 2.55 -8.43 -4.32
C ARG A 119 3.63 -9.22 -5.08
N GLY A 120 4.84 -9.30 -4.51
CA GLY A 120 5.98 -10.03 -5.08
C GLY A 120 6.88 -9.25 -6.05
N THR A 121 6.46 -8.06 -6.49
CA THR A 121 7.31 -7.09 -7.22
C THR A 121 7.89 -6.08 -6.23
N VAL A 122 9.13 -5.64 -6.43
CA VAL A 122 9.77 -4.64 -5.57
C VAL A 122 10.10 -3.39 -6.39
N LEU A 123 9.68 -2.22 -5.90
CA LEU A 123 10.12 -0.94 -6.42
C LEU A 123 11.21 -0.39 -5.51
N LEU A 124 12.41 -0.20 -6.06
CA LEU A 124 13.54 0.38 -5.34
C LEU A 124 13.39 1.90 -5.33
N TYR A 125 13.38 2.48 -4.14
CA TYR A 125 13.31 3.91 -3.92
C TYR A 125 14.62 4.44 -3.33
N SER A 126 15.21 5.47 -3.92
CA SER A 126 16.54 5.98 -3.52
C SER A 126 16.55 6.90 -2.29
N GLY A 127 15.39 7.25 -1.74
CA GLY A 127 15.30 8.27 -0.68
C GLY A 127 15.32 9.71 -1.20
N SER A 128 14.64 10.60 -0.47
CA SER A 128 14.56 12.02 -0.81
C SER A 128 15.82 12.83 -0.50
N ASN A 129 16.79 12.29 0.27
CA ASN A 129 18.05 12.99 0.60
C ASN A 129 19.07 12.97 -0.54
N THR A 130 18.66 12.54 -1.73
CA THR A 130 19.49 12.46 -2.91
C THR A 130 19.10 13.56 -3.89
N ARG A 131 20.07 14.05 -4.66
CA ARG A 131 19.80 15.06 -5.70
C ARG A 131 18.89 14.54 -6.82
N ILE A 132 18.83 13.23 -6.98
CA ILE A 132 17.98 12.54 -7.95
C ILE A 132 17.20 11.49 -7.17
N GLU A 133 16.02 11.88 -6.72
CA GLU A 133 15.08 10.95 -6.12
C GLU A 133 14.53 10.04 -7.22
N ARG A 134 14.72 8.74 -7.06
CA ARG A 134 14.49 7.74 -8.09
C ARG A 134 13.62 6.60 -7.58
N LEU A 135 12.68 6.22 -8.43
CA LEU A 135 11.89 5.01 -8.35
C LEU A 135 12.29 4.08 -9.50
N GLN A 136 12.56 2.81 -9.23
CA GLN A 136 12.87 1.84 -10.28
C GLN A 136 12.33 0.44 -9.98
N SER A 137 11.90 -0.28 -11.02
CA SER A 137 11.44 -1.67 -10.94
C SER A 137 11.68 -2.35 -12.27
N PHE A 138 12.21 -3.57 -12.28
CA PHE A 138 12.50 -4.30 -13.52
C PHE A 138 11.39 -5.29 -13.87
N HIS A 139 10.73 -5.84 -12.85
CA HIS A 139 9.65 -6.82 -13.01
C HIS A 139 8.30 -6.19 -13.41
N PRO A 140 7.40 -6.99 -14.02
CA PRO A 140 6.05 -6.54 -14.34
C PRO A 140 5.27 -6.12 -13.10
N LEU A 141 4.52 -5.01 -13.19
CA LEU A 141 3.62 -4.61 -12.11
C LEU A 141 2.43 -5.58 -11.99
N PRO A 142 2.08 -6.04 -10.78
CA PRO A 142 0.92 -6.92 -10.58
C PRO A 142 -0.41 -6.16 -10.58
N GLU A 143 -0.39 -4.85 -10.33
CA GLU A 143 -1.56 -3.96 -10.32
C GLU A 143 -1.13 -2.54 -10.75
N PRO A 144 -2.06 -1.69 -11.24
CA PRO A 144 -1.72 -0.33 -11.65
C PRO A 144 -1.33 0.54 -10.46
N LEU A 145 -0.34 1.41 -10.66
CA LEU A 145 0.13 2.38 -9.67
C LEU A 145 0.08 3.79 -10.22
N THR A 146 -0.38 4.73 -9.42
CA THR A 146 -0.28 6.16 -9.73
C THR A 146 0.96 6.73 -9.04
N ILE A 147 1.90 7.18 -9.85
CA ILE A 147 3.03 7.96 -9.37
C ILE A 147 2.58 9.39 -9.19
N GLN A 148 2.82 9.92 -8.00
CA GLN A 148 2.49 11.29 -7.63
C GLN A 148 3.77 12.05 -7.25
N ILE A 149 3.65 13.37 -7.27
CA ILE A 149 4.63 14.28 -6.68
C ILE A 149 3.95 15.03 -5.55
N LEU A 150 4.52 14.94 -4.35
CA LEU A 150 4.13 15.70 -3.17
C LEU A 150 4.95 16.98 -3.12
N ARG A 151 4.28 18.13 -3.18
CA ARG A 151 4.90 19.44 -3.00
C ARG A 151 4.53 20.03 -1.65
N VAL A 152 5.53 20.22 -0.77
CA VAL A 152 5.36 20.82 0.57
C VAL A 152 5.86 22.26 0.66
N ALA A 153 6.75 22.69 -0.24
CA ALA A 153 7.32 24.05 -0.21
C ALA A 153 6.42 25.08 -0.94
N SER A 154 6.36 26.29 -0.37
CA SER A 154 5.64 27.44 -0.92
C SER A 154 6.35 28.08 -2.11
N GLU A 155 7.68 27.96 -2.21
CA GLU A 155 8.47 28.50 -3.31
C GLU A 155 8.15 27.81 -4.65
N LYS A 156 7.84 28.60 -5.69
CA LYS A 156 7.42 28.11 -7.01
C LYS A 156 8.56 27.52 -7.85
N VAL A 157 9.29 26.54 -7.31
CA VAL A 157 10.20 25.71 -8.11
C VAL A 157 9.38 24.58 -8.75
N PRO A 158 9.26 24.52 -10.09
CA PRO A 158 8.59 23.41 -10.76
C PRO A 158 9.46 22.15 -10.64
N PRO A 159 8.88 20.98 -10.35
CA PRO A 159 9.68 19.76 -10.28
C PRO A 159 10.17 19.39 -11.68
N LYS A 160 11.27 18.65 -11.72
CA LYS A 160 11.85 18.12 -12.96
C LYS A 160 11.74 16.62 -12.91
N ILE A 161 10.59 16.09 -13.33
CA ILE A 161 10.34 14.66 -13.33
C ILE A 161 10.48 14.13 -14.75
N LYS A 162 11.24 13.06 -14.91
CA LYS A 162 11.30 12.25 -16.12
C LYS A 162 10.94 10.82 -15.76
N TYR A 163 9.99 10.25 -16.46
CA TYR A 163 9.62 8.85 -16.26
C TYR A 163 9.76 8.06 -17.54
N THR A 164 10.05 6.77 -17.41
CA THR A 164 10.12 5.81 -18.50
C THR A 164 9.63 4.46 -18.01
N PHE A 165 8.84 3.76 -18.82
CA PHE A 165 8.44 2.39 -18.58
C PHE A 165 8.02 1.74 -19.90
N PHE A 166 7.82 0.43 -19.87
CA PHE A 166 7.44 -0.34 -21.05
C PHE A 166 6.10 -1.02 -20.83
N VAL A 167 5.19 -0.88 -21.80
CA VAL A 167 3.84 -1.46 -21.74
C VAL A 167 3.71 -2.56 -22.79
N PRO A 168 3.24 -3.77 -22.44
CA PRO A 168 2.92 -4.81 -23.41
C PRO A 168 2.03 -4.31 -24.56
N LYS A 169 2.33 -4.69 -25.81
CA LYS A 169 1.59 -4.20 -26.99
C LYS A 169 0.13 -4.66 -27.04
N ASN A 170 -0.18 -5.79 -26.41
CA ASN A 170 -1.53 -6.32 -26.29
C ASN A 170 -2.42 -5.54 -25.32
N LEU A 171 -1.86 -4.64 -24.50
CA LEU A 171 -2.64 -3.82 -23.57
C LEU A 171 -3.00 -2.47 -24.18
N PRO A 172 -4.27 -2.04 -24.14
CA PRO A 172 -4.66 -0.69 -24.51
C PRO A 172 -4.09 0.30 -23.49
N TYR A 173 -3.19 1.18 -23.92
CA TYR A 173 -2.65 2.29 -23.15
C TYR A 173 -2.80 3.56 -23.96
N GLU A 174 -3.73 4.43 -23.55
CA GLU A 174 -3.87 5.76 -24.11
C GLU A 174 -2.82 6.67 -23.49
N ARG A 175 -1.92 7.22 -24.31
CA ARG A 175 -1.01 8.28 -23.85
C ARG A 175 -1.88 9.47 -23.42
N GLN A 176 -1.69 9.96 -22.19
CA GLN A 176 -2.22 11.25 -21.77
C GLN A 176 -1.50 12.36 -22.55
N LYS A 177 -1.87 12.56 -23.82
CA LYS A 177 -1.35 13.68 -24.61
C LYS A 177 -1.68 14.99 -23.88
N ALA A 178 -0.64 15.74 -23.56
CA ALA A 178 -0.75 17.14 -23.22
C ALA A 178 -1.50 17.88 -24.33
N LYS A 179 -2.72 18.35 -24.03
CA LYS A 179 -3.49 19.39 -24.76
C LYS A 179 -3.19 19.48 -26.28
N ASP A 180 -3.74 18.55 -27.06
CA ASP A 180 -4.13 18.89 -28.43
C ASP A 180 -5.62 19.22 -28.40
N LYS A 181 -5.96 20.39 -28.97
CA LYS A 181 -7.31 20.93 -29.10
C LYS A 181 -8.29 19.83 -29.53
N VAL A 182 -9.38 19.73 -28.78
CA VAL A 182 -10.56 18.92 -29.11
C VAL A 182 -11.04 19.34 -30.50
N SER A 183 -10.75 18.53 -31.53
CA SER A 183 -11.57 18.54 -32.73
C SER A 183 -12.79 17.69 -32.43
N HIS A 184 -13.94 18.34 -32.30
CA HIS A 184 -15.23 17.67 -32.38
C HIS A 184 -15.31 16.96 -33.73
N HIS A 185 -15.00 15.67 -33.77
CA HIS A 185 -15.54 14.63 -34.66
C HIS A 185 -14.71 13.36 -34.54
N SER A 186 -14.97 12.60 -33.48
CA SER A 186 -14.76 11.16 -33.43
C SER A 186 -15.71 10.60 -32.39
N LEU A 187 -16.58 9.69 -32.83
CA LEU A 187 -17.67 9.11 -32.05
C LEU A 187 -17.09 8.36 -30.84
N ARG A 188 -17.34 8.89 -29.63
CA ARG A 188 -17.17 8.11 -28.38
C ARG A 188 -18.25 7.03 -28.37
N PRO A 189 -17.99 5.80 -27.88
CA PRO A 189 -19.08 4.95 -27.43
C PRO A 189 -19.80 5.75 -26.35
N LEU A 190 -21.05 6.13 -26.63
CA LEU A 190 -21.93 6.74 -25.65
C LEU A 190 -22.13 5.70 -24.53
N LEU A 191 -21.28 5.71 -23.50
CA LEU A 191 -21.66 5.10 -22.23
C LEU A 191 -22.85 5.91 -21.72
N THR A 192 -24.04 5.35 -21.95
CA THR A 192 -25.35 5.86 -21.57
C THR A 192 -25.60 5.71 -20.07
N ALA A 193 -24.74 4.95 -19.36
CA ALA A 193 -24.79 4.72 -17.93
C ALA A 193 -23.40 4.60 -17.28
N GLN A 194 -23.31 4.95 -15.99
CA GLN A 194 -22.09 4.93 -15.17
C GLN A 194 -22.38 4.34 -13.78
N TRP A 195 -21.37 3.71 -13.17
CA TRP A 195 -21.44 3.27 -11.78
C TRP A 195 -21.35 4.48 -10.84
N VAL A 196 -22.33 4.62 -9.96
CA VAL A 196 -22.38 5.61 -8.89
C VAL A 196 -22.39 4.85 -7.56
N PHE A 197 -21.66 5.36 -6.57
CA PHE A 197 -21.61 4.75 -5.26
C PHE A 197 -21.82 5.79 -4.16
N GLY A 198 -22.44 5.37 -3.06
CA GLY A 198 -22.62 6.19 -1.87
C GLY A 198 -21.45 6.11 -0.92
N ASP A 199 -21.59 6.80 0.21
CA ASP A 199 -20.64 6.71 1.30
C ASP A 199 -20.61 5.32 1.93
N TRP A 200 -19.48 5.01 2.57
CA TRP A 200 -19.35 3.80 3.36
C TRP A 200 -20.17 3.90 4.66
N SER A 201 -20.81 2.80 5.02
CA SER A 201 -21.42 2.62 6.33
C SER A 201 -20.35 2.68 7.44
N PRO A 202 -20.77 2.92 8.69
CA PRO A 202 -19.94 2.58 9.83
C PRO A 202 -19.45 1.13 9.78
N CYS A 203 -18.32 0.86 10.42
CA CYS A 203 -17.79 -0.49 10.50
C CYS A 203 -18.76 -1.40 11.26
N SER A 204 -18.92 -2.64 10.80
CA SER A 204 -19.81 -3.62 11.44
C SER A 204 -19.43 -3.96 12.88
N LYS A 205 -18.19 -3.65 13.28
CA LYS A 205 -17.68 -3.84 14.63
C LYS A 205 -16.92 -2.60 15.06
N SER A 206 -16.98 -2.28 16.35
CA SER A 206 -16.20 -1.21 16.97
C SER A 206 -14.75 -1.61 17.28
N CYS A 207 -14.46 -2.92 17.31
CA CYS A 207 -13.13 -3.48 17.52
C CYS A 207 -12.96 -4.82 16.77
N GLY A 208 -11.71 -5.19 16.51
CA GLY A 208 -11.36 -6.37 15.73
C GLY A 208 -11.82 -6.30 14.28
N SER A 209 -11.71 -7.42 13.56
CA SER A 209 -12.00 -7.48 12.14
C SER A 209 -13.51 -7.38 11.85
N GLY A 210 -13.92 -6.26 11.27
CA GLY A 210 -15.26 -5.95 10.77
C GLY A 210 -15.27 -5.62 9.27
N TRP A 211 -16.44 -5.24 8.78
CA TRP A 211 -16.68 -4.87 7.39
C TRP A 211 -17.57 -3.63 7.30
N LYS A 212 -17.34 -2.78 6.31
CA LYS A 212 -18.20 -1.65 5.96
C LYS A 212 -18.79 -1.86 4.57
N ARG A 213 -19.99 -1.34 4.33
CA ARG A 213 -20.75 -1.50 3.08
C ARG A 213 -21.10 -0.15 2.48
N ARG A 214 -21.18 -0.04 1.17
CA ARG A 214 -21.74 1.14 0.47
C ARG A 214 -22.74 0.72 -0.59
N THR A 215 -23.57 1.67 -1.01
CA THR A 215 -24.44 1.48 -2.18
C THR A 215 -23.60 1.59 -3.45
N VAL A 216 -23.88 0.74 -4.44
CA VAL A 216 -23.25 0.77 -5.77
C VAL A 216 -24.34 0.50 -6.79
N GLU A 217 -24.69 1.52 -7.56
CA GLU A 217 -25.81 1.53 -8.49
C GLU A 217 -25.33 1.95 -9.87
N CYS A 218 -25.84 1.30 -10.91
CA CYS A 218 -25.62 1.74 -12.28
C CYS A 218 -26.71 2.77 -12.62
N ARG A 219 -26.32 3.98 -13.00
CA ARG A 219 -27.25 5.07 -13.33
C ARG A 219 -27.03 5.59 -14.73
N ASN A 220 -28.13 5.88 -15.44
CA ASN A 220 -28.10 6.50 -16.75
C ASN A 220 -27.82 8.02 -16.66
N LYS A 221 -27.76 8.70 -17.82
CA LYS A 221 -27.55 10.16 -17.88
C LYS A 221 -28.67 10.99 -17.25
N GLU A 222 -29.87 10.44 -17.12
CA GLU A 222 -31.03 11.08 -16.49
C GLU A 222 -31.12 10.77 -14.99
N GLY A 223 -30.15 10.02 -14.43
CA GLY A 223 -30.10 9.64 -13.02
C GLY A 223 -30.95 8.42 -12.64
N GLY A 224 -31.66 7.82 -13.59
CA GLY A 224 -32.43 6.59 -13.41
C GLY A 224 -31.54 5.34 -13.38
N GLY A 225 -32.01 4.28 -12.71
CA GLY A 225 -31.31 3.00 -12.67
C GLY A 225 -31.16 2.38 -14.06
N SER A 226 -29.98 1.83 -14.36
CA SER A 226 -29.66 1.18 -15.64
C SER A 226 -28.92 -0.14 -15.42
N GLY A 227 -28.96 -1.03 -16.40
CA GLY A 227 -28.16 -2.26 -16.44
C GLY A 227 -26.98 -2.18 -17.43
N GLN A 228 -26.78 -1.03 -18.07
CA GLN A 228 -25.83 -0.87 -19.19
C GLN A 228 -24.40 -0.53 -18.74
N CYS A 229 -24.12 -0.57 -17.43
CA CYS A 229 -22.77 -0.32 -16.93
C CYS A 229 -21.90 -1.59 -17.10
N PRO A 230 -20.65 -1.46 -17.57
CA PRO A 230 -19.72 -2.58 -17.69
C PRO A 230 -19.52 -3.28 -16.33
N PRO A 231 -19.85 -4.58 -16.19
CA PRO A 231 -19.69 -5.31 -14.93
C PRO A 231 -18.25 -5.31 -14.40
N GLU A 232 -17.26 -5.25 -15.29
CA GLU A 232 -15.83 -5.27 -15.00
C GLU A 232 -15.37 -4.00 -14.26
N LEU A 233 -16.14 -2.91 -14.37
CA LEU A 233 -15.86 -1.63 -13.72
C LEU A 233 -16.69 -1.43 -12.45
N LYS A 234 -17.45 -2.44 -12.00
CA LYS A 234 -18.31 -2.32 -10.83
C LYS A 234 -17.46 -2.13 -9.57
N PRO A 235 -17.56 -0.99 -8.87
CA PRO A 235 -16.83 -0.77 -7.63
C PRO A 235 -17.24 -1.77 -6.54
N GLU A 236 -16.30 -2.12 -5.65
CA GLU A 236 -16.60 -2.97 -4.51
C GLU A 236 -17.64 -2.31 -3.60
N ASN A 237 -18.62 -3.09 -3.13
CA ASN A 237 -19.66 -2.62 -2.21
C ASN A 237 -19.40 -3.04 -0.75
N ILE A 238 -18.34 -3.81 -0.48
CA ILE A 238 -17.94 -4.27 0.85
C ILE A 238 -16.42 -4.10 0.99
N GLN A 239 -15.96 -3.56 2.11
CA GLN A 239 -14.54 -3.39 2.43
C GLN A 239 -14.27 -3.79 3.89
N ALA A 240 -13.12 -4.39 4.18
CA ALA A 240 -12.71 -4.68 5.56
C ALA A 240 -12.46 -3.39 6.37
N CYS A 241 -12.71 -3.44 7.68
CA CYS A 241 -12.44 -2.34 8.62
C CYS A 241 -12.21 -2.86 10.04
N GLY A 242 -11.63 -2.03 10.90
CA GLY A 242 -11.42 -2.34 12.31
C GLY A 242 -10.01 -2.88 12.59
N ASP A 243 -9.13 -1.95 12.98
CA ASP A 243 -7.71 -2.23 13.28
C ASP A 243 -7.40 -2.16 14.78
N LEU A 244 -8.39 -1.84 15.61
CA LEU A 244 -8.25 -1.75 17.06
C LEU A 244 -8.50 -3.12 17.70
N PRO A 245 -7.57 -3.65 18.53
CA PRO A 245 -7.80 -4.85 19.30
C PRO A 245 -9.03 -4.69 20.21
N CYS A 246 -9.83 -5.75 20.33
CA CYS A 246 -10.95 -5.73 21.27
C CYS A 246 -10.47 -5.75 22.72
N PRO A 247 -11.19 -5.08 23.63
CA PRO A 247 -10.94 -5.19 25.06
C PRO A 247 -10.94 -6.65 25.52
N MET A 248 -10.09 -6.96 26.49
CA MET A 248 -9.93 -8.30 26.99
C MET A 248 -9.79 -8.35 28.50
N TRP A 249 -10.25 -9.46 29.08
CA TRP A 249 -10.10 -9.73 30.50
C TRP A 249 -8.63 -9.90 30.87
N ARG A 250 -8.19 -9.16 31.89
CA ARG A 250 -6.85 -9.27 32.45
C ARG A 250 -6.95 -9.49 33.94
N ALA A 251 -6.09 -10.38 34.45
CA ALA A 251 -5.89 -10.50 35.88
C ALA A 251 -5.01 -9.35 36.38
N ASN A 252 -5.57 -8.49 37.23
CA ASN A 252 -4.96 -7.27 37.73
C ASN A 252 -4.84 -7.33 39.26
N GLY A 253 -3.90 -8.14 39.74
CA GLY A 253 -3.57 -8.26 41.17
C GLY A 253 -4.52 -9.17 41.96
N TRP A 254 -4.41 -9.08 43.29
CA TRP A 254 -5.17 -9.89 44.24
C TRP A 254 -6.09 -9.01 45.09
N SER A 255 -7.22 -9.55 45.52
CA SER A 255 -8.06 -8.95 46.55
C SER A 255 -7.29 -8.81 47.86
N HIS A 256 -7.83 -8.02 48.79
CA HIS A 256 -7.43 -8.09 50.18
C HIS A 256 -7.63 -9.52 50.71
N CYS A 257 -6.83 -9.87 51.73
CA CYS A 257 -6.97 -11.14 52.42
C CYS A 257 -8.35 -11.19 53.08
N SER A 258 -8.99 -12.35 53.07
CA SER A 258 -10.31 -12.56 53.67
C SER A 258 -10.33 -12.35 55.18
N GLN A 259 -9.16 -12.35 55.81
CA GLN A 259 -8.96 -12.06 57.23
C GLN A 259 -8.09 -10.82 57.40
N SER A 260 -8.23 -10.15 58.54
CA SER A 260 -7.42 -8.99 58.93
C SER A 260 -6.15 -9.35 59.70
N CYS A 261 -6.02 -10.58 60.20
CA CYS A 261 -4.84 -11.15 60.86
C CYS A 261 -4.82 -12.68 60.62
N GLY A 262 -3.69 -13.35 60.83
CA GLY A 262 -3.53 -14.79 60.68
C GLY A 262 -3.62 -15.30 59.24
N GLU A 263 -4.09 -16.55 59.06
CA GLU A 263 -4.22 -17.19 57.75
C GLU A 263 -5.60 -16.90 57.10
N GLY A 264 -5.59 -16.57 55.82
CA GLY A 264 -6.81 -16.32 55.04
C GLY A 264 -6.65 -16.68 53.57
N MET A 265 -7.62 -16.29 52.76
CA MET A 265 -7.59 -16.47 51.31
C MET A 265 -7.71 -15.14 50.58
N ARG A 266 -7.07 -15.04 49.42
CA ARG A 266 -7.22 -13.92 48.50
C ARG A 266 -7.58 -14.42 47.11
N THR A 267 -8.39 -13.66 46.40
CA THR A 267 -8.91 -13.99 45.08
C THR A 267 -8.27 -13.10 44.03
N GLN A 268 -7.91 -13.67 42.89
CA GLN A 268 -7.32 -12.94 41.79
C GLN A 268 -8.36 -11.98 41.21
N ARG A 269 -8.03 -10.69 41.16
CA ARG A 269 -8.91 -9.69 40.58
C ARG A 269 -8.81 -9.79 39.06
N ILE A 270 -9.97 -9.76 38.40
CA ILE A 270 -10.08 -9.78 36.94
C ILE A 270 -10.88 -8.55 36.53
N SER A 271 -10.31 -7.74 35.65
CA SER A 271 -10.94 -6.54 35.11
C SER A 271 -10.88 -6.54 33.59
N CYS A 272 -11.86 -5.87 32.97
CA CYS A 272 -11.87 -5.63 31.54
C CYS A 272 -10.89 -4.49 31.19
N MET A 273 -9.94 -4.76 30.30
CA MET A 273 -8.92 -3.79 29.89
C MET A 273 -9.02 -3.50 28.40
N ASP A 274 -8.93 -2.23 28.02
CA ASP A 274 -8.83 -1.82 26.62
C ASP A 274 -7.42 -2.08 26.03
N TYR A 275 -7.25 -1.77 24.74
CA TYR A 275 -5.98 -1.95 24.04
C TYR A 275 -4.86 -1.02 24.52
N THR A 276 -5.17 0.03 25.29
CA THR A 276 -4.20 0.94 25.92
C THR A 276 -3.77 0.48 27.32
N GLY A 277 -4.40 -0.58 27.85
CA GLY A 277 -4.16 -1.11 29.19
C GLY A 277 -4.98 -0.43 30.29
N LYS A 278 -6.00 0.36 29.93
CA LYS A 278 -6.88 1.03 30.89
C LYS A 278 -8.05 0.13 31.27
N GLU A 279 -8.40 0.13 32.56
CA GLU A 279 -9.59 -0.56 33.08
C GLU A 279 -10.86 0.16 32.59
N ILE A 280 -11.75 -0.61 31.97
CA ILE A 280 -13.02 -0.15 31.41
C ILE A 280 -14.19 -0.99 31.97
N GLU A 281 -15.42 -0.61 31.63
CA GLU A 281 -16.62 -1.32 32.07
C GLU A 281 -16.63 -2.80 31.62
N ASN A 282 -17.08 -3.68 32.51
CA ASN A 282 -17.08 -5.13 32.31
C ASN A 282 -17.92 -5.60 31.11
N ASP A 283 -18.93 -4.85 30.70
CA ASP A 283 -19.81 -5.15 29.55
C ASP A 283 -19.10 -4.96 28.20
N LYS A 284 -17.95 -4.26 28.16
CA LYS A 284 -17.15 -4.07 26.94
C LYS A 284 -16.28 -5.27 26.61
N CYS A 285 -16.07 -6.19 27.56
CA CYS A 285 -15.41 -7.45 27.32
C CYS A 285 -16.41 -8.57 27.08
N ASP A 286 -16.05 -9.55 26.26
CA ASP A 286 -16.89 -10.73 26.01
C ASP A 286 -17.05 -11.56 27.30
N PRO A 287 -18.27 -11.71 27.85
CA PRO A 287 -18.51 -12.46 29.07
C PRO A 287 -18.11 -13.94 28.95
N LYS A 288 -18.16 -14.51 27.73
CA LYS A 288 -17.79 -15.91 27.47
C LYS A 288 -16.29 -16.15 27.61
N LYS A 289 -15.48 -15.08 27.58
CA LYS A 289 -14.02 -15.12 27.70
C LYS A 289 -13.53 -14.75 29.10
N LEU A 290 -14.43 -14.59 30.07
CA LEU A 290 -14.06 -14.30 31.46
C LEU A 290 -13.32 -15.52 32.05
N PRO A 291 -12.05 -15.38 32.45
CA PRO A 291 -11.32 -16.47 33.09
C PRO A 291 -11.87 -16.73 34.50
N ALA A 292 -11.71 -17.97 34.98
CA ALA A 292 -12.00 -18.29 36.38
C ALA A 292 -11.00 -17.57 37.30
N ALA A 293 -11.50 -16.94 38.37
CA ALA A 293 -10.64 -16.28 39.34
C ALA A 293 -9.87 -17.32 40.17
N SER A 294 -8.54 -17.22 40.16
CA SER A 294 -7.69 -18.05 41.01
C SER A 294 -7.85 -17.66 42.48
N VAL A 295 -7.81 -18.64 43.39
CA VAL A 295 -7.83 -18.40 44.85
C VAL A 295 -6.53 -18.93 45.45
N THR A 296 -5.86 -18.12 46.26
CA THR A 296 -4.60 -18.51 46.93
C THR A 296 -4.61 -18.14 48.42
N PRO A 297 -3.89 -18.90 49.27
CA PRO A 297 -3.74 -18.54 50.67
C PRO A 297 -2.91 -17.26 50.85
N CYS A 298 -3.24 -16.49 51.88
CA CYS A 298 -2.49 -15.34 52.37
C CYS A 298 -2.26 -15.49 53.87
N LYS A 299 -1.11 -15.02 54.36
CA LYS A 299 -0.77 -14.99 55.78
C LYS A 299 -0.43 -13.56 56.18
N LEU A 300 -1.17 -13.03 57.14
CA LEU A 300 -0.96 -11.72 57.76
C LEU A 300 -0.31 -11.90 59.14
N GLU A 301 -0.07 -10.80 59.86
CA GLU A 301 0.46 -10.87 61.23
C GLU A 301 -0.46 -11.68 62.15
N GLU A 302 0.11 -12.29 63.18
CA GLU A 302 -0.66 -13.12 64.12
C GLU A 302 -1.76 -12.30 64.79
N CYS A 303 -2.91 -12.95 64.97
CA CYS A 303 -3.92 -12.51 65.92
C CYS A 303 -3.44 -12.91 67.32
#